data_AF-A0A0J8U382-F1
#
_entry.id   AF-A0A0J8U382-F1
#
_cell.length_a   1.000
_cell.length_b   1.000
_cell.length_c   1.000
_cell.angle_alpha   90.00
_cell.angle_beta   90.00
_cell.angle_gamma   90.00
#
_symmetry.space_group_name_H-M   'P 1'
#
loop_
_entity.id
_entity.type
_entity.pdbx_description
1 polymer ?
#
loop_
_entity_poly.entity_id
_entity_poly.type
_entity_poly.pdbx_seq_one_letter_code
_entity_poly.pdbx_strand_id
1 'polypeptide(L)'
;MFERVSAALGVEGGNQGLRDYTLWREGYVGMEGPRRAQCLGTWRATSFDDAVQLWNATANRDDRHGELAYRNGFWDVYGSRIFDGEAAARSAFG
;
A
#
# COMPACT_ATOMS: atom_id res chain seq x y z
N MET A 1 -31.88 17.32 -36.84
CA MET A 1 -31.46 16.00 -37.36
C MET A 1 -29.94 15.97 -37.29
N PHE A 2 -29.26 15.39 -36.30
CA PHE A 2 -29.57 14.26 -35.45
C PHE A 2 -29.48 14.59 -33.96
N GLU A 3 -30.34 13.88 -33.24
CA GLU A 3 -30.55 13.80 -31.81
C GLU A 3 -29.72 12.64 -31.26
N ARG A 4 -28.88 12.90 -30.24
CA ARG A 4 -28.44 11.93 -29.22
C ARG A 4 -28.32 12.72 -27.92
N VAL A 5 -29.42 12.85 -27.19
CA VAL A 5 -29.79 12.00 -26.04
C VAL A 5 -28.78 12.11 -24.90
N SER A 6 -29.26 12.79 -23.88
CA SER A 6 -28.82 12.89 -22.49
C SER A 6 -28.01 11.71 -21.96
N ALA A 7 -26.85 12.03 -21.38
CA ALA A 7 -26.34 11.39 -20.16
C ALA A 7 -25.64 12.47 -19.33
N ALA A 8 -26.38 13.52 -18.95
CA ALA A 8 -26.10 14.19 -17.69
C ALA A 8 -26.73 13.30 -16.62
N LEU A 9 -25.89 12.63 -15.81
CA LEU A 9 -26.10 12.20 -14.41
C LEU A 9 -24.97 11.22 -14.05
N GLY A 10 -23.99 11.70 -13.26
CA GLY A 10 -23.01 10.84 -12.61
C GLY A 10 -21.53 11.10 -12.90
N VAL A 11 -21.08 12.34 -13.12
CA VAL A 11 -19.69 12.71 -12.73
C VAL A 11 -19.68 12.84 -11.20
N GLU A 12 -19.81 11.71 -10.52
CA GLU A 12 -19.68 11.56 -9.07
C GLU A 12 -18.69 10.42 -8.76
N GLY A 13 -17.55 10.43 -9.45
CA GLY A 13 -16.33 9.77 -8.97
C GLY A 13 -15.34 10.77 -8.36
N GLY A 14 -15.81 11.98 -8.03
CA GLY A 14 -15.00 13.03 -7.44
C GLY A 14 -14.59 12.65 -6.02
N ASN A 15 -13.35 12.20 -5.85
CA ASN A 15 -12.63 12.22 -4.57
C ASN A 15 -13.29 11.50 -3.37
N GLN A 16 -14.30 10.65 -3.58
CA GLN A 16 -14.90 9.85 -2.51
C GLN A 16 -13.96 8.68 -2.20
N GLY A 17 -13.10 8.84 -1.20
CA GLY A 17 -12.39 7.73 -0.56
C GLY A 17 -10.87 7.74 -0.65
N LEU A 18 -10.23 8.75 -1.27
CA LEU A 18 -8.78 8.89 -1.17
C LEU A 18 -8.38 9.20 0.28
N ARG A 19 -7.74 8.25 0.95
CA ARG A 19 -7.15 8.42 2.29
C ARG A 19 -5.66 8.13 2.26
N ASP A 20 -4.97 8.71 3.22
CA ASP A 20 -3.54 8.49 3.43
C ASP A 20 -3.32 7.16 4.15
N TYR A 21 -2.57 6.26 3.50
CA TYR A 21 -2.12 5.00 4.08
C TYR A 21 -0.64 5.10 4.36
N THR A 22 -0.24 5.05 5.62
CA THR A 22 1.17 4.87 5.98
C THR A 22 1.49 3.39 5.90
N LEU A 23 2.28 3.02 4.91
CA LEU A 23 2.70 1.64 4.73
C LEU A 23 3.86 1.33 5.66
N TRP A 24 3.75 0.21 6.36
CA TRP A 24 4.75 -0.31 7.28
C TRP A 24 5.08 -1.74 6.87
N ARG A 25 6.36 -2.08 6.84
CA ARG A 25 6.78 -3.48 6.71
C ARG A 25 7.28 -4.02 8.04
N GLU A 26 7.16 -5.33 8.20
CA GLU A 26 7.81 -6.07 9.27
C GLU A 26 9.29 -5.68 9.37
N GLY A 27 9.72 -5.44 10.61
CA GLY A 27 11.09 -5.05 10.90
C GLY A 27 12.06 -6.19 10.66
N TYR A 28 13.16 -5.92 9.96
CA TYR A 28 14.28 -6.85 9.87
C TYR A 28 15.13 -6.79 11.14
N VAL A 29 15.66 -7.93 11.61
CA VAL A 29 16.71 -7.95 12.64
C VAL A 29 18.01 -7.49 11.98
N GLY A 30 18.32 -6.20 12.10
CA GLY A 30 19.70 -5.75 11.91
C GLY A 30 20.58 -6.37 13.00
N MET A 31 21.79 -6.81 12.64
CA MET A 31 22.71 -7.56 13.52
C MET A 31 22.97 -6.91 14.89
N GLU A 32 22.73 -5.61 15.07
CA GLU A 32 23.09 -4.87 16.30
C GLU A 32 22.05 -3.81 16.74
N GLY A 33 20.76 -3.98 16.42
CA GLY A 33 19.75 -2.95 16.72
C GLY A 33 18.42 -3.47 17.27
N PRO A 34 17.68 -2.64 18.03
CA PRO A 34 16.32 -2.99 18.46
C PRO A 34 15.43 -3.18 17.22
N ARG A 35 14.64 -4.25 17.23
CA ARG A 35 13.67 -4.60 16.17
C ARG A 35 12.70 -3.44 15.96
N ARG A 36 12.56 -2.96 14.72
CA ARG A 36 11.69 -1.83 14.37
C ARG A 36 10.98 -2.11 13.07
N ALA A 37 9.65 -1.95 13.07
CA ALA A 37 8.87 -1.86 11.84
C ALA A 37 9.46 -0.75 10.97
N GLN A 38 9.60 -0.99 9.67
CA GLN A 38 10.13 0.01 8.74
C GLN A 38 8.95 0.70 8.04
N CYS A 39 8.92 2.02 8.14
CA CYS A 39 7.98 2.84 7.39
C CYS A 39 8.42 2.88 5.91
N LEU A 40 7.51 2.51 5.01
CA LEU A 40 7.65 2.56 3.55
C LEU A 40 7.13 3.89 2.96
N GLY A 41 6.62 4.78 3.81
CA GLY A 41 6.07 6.07 3.45
C GLY A 41 4.54 6.12 3.47
N THR A 42 4.01 7.31 3.26
CA THR A 42 2.56 7.56 3.21
C THR A 42 2.11 7.73 1.77
N TRP A 43 1.08 6.97 1.39
CA TRP A 43 0.56 6.86 0.04
C TRP A 43 -0.93 7.16 0.04
N ARG A 44 -1.34 8.08 -0.84
CA ARG A 44 -2.75 8.47 -0.94
C ARG A 44 -3.45 7.61 -1.98
N ALA A 45 -4.40 6.81 -1.53
CA ALA A 45 -5.09 5.84 -2.37
C ALA A 45 -6.54 5.60 -1.91
N THR A 46 -7.32 4.88 -2.71
CA THR A 46 -8.69 4.48 -2.38
C THR A 46 -8.72 3.29 -1.43
N SER A 47 -7.82 2.33 -1.63
CA SER A 47 -7.72 1.10 -0.83
C SER A 47 -6.29 0.87 -0.33
N PHE A 48 -6.13 0.02 0.68
CA PHE A 48 -4.80 -0.42 1.11
C PHE A 48 -4.05 -1.11 -0.04
N ASP A 49 -4.76 -1.93 -0.81
CA ASP A 49 -4.22 -2.60 -1.99
C ASP A 49 -3.66 -1.60 -3.02
N ASP A 50 -4.46 -0.58 -3.37
CA ASP A 50 -4.03 0.50 -4.25
C ASP A 50 -2.80 1.23 -3.71
N ALA A 51 -2.73 1.47 -2.39
CA ALA A 51 -1.58 2.12 -1.78
C ALA A 51 -0.30 1.26 -1.90
N VAL A 52 -0.40 -0.06 -1.70
CA VAL A 52 0.74 -0.98 -1.84
C VAL A 52 1.18 -1.10 -3.29
N GLN A 53 0.25 -1.21 -4.24
CA GLN A 53 0.59 -1.23 -5.66
C GLN A 53 1.21 0.09 -6.11
N LEU A 54 0.70 1.23 -5.63
CA LEU A 54 1.24 2.55 -5.91
C LEU A 54 2.67 2.69 -5.38
N TRP A 55 2.91 2.28 -4.12
CA TRP A 55 4.25 2.23 -3.55
C TRP A 55 5.18 1.34 -4.38
N ASN A 56 4.70 0.17 -4.80
CA ASN A 56 5.52 -0.76 -5.56
C ASN A 56 5.92 -0.20 -6.93
N ALA A 57 4.96 0.40 -7.65
CA ALA A 57 5.19 1.02 -8.95
C ALA A 57 6.09 2.27 -8.90
N THR A 58 6.30 2.87 -7.72
CA THR A 58 7.01 4.15 -7.57
C THR A 58 8.30 3.99 -6.78
N ALA A 59 8.21 3.64 -5.50
CA ALA A 59 9.34 3.53 -4.58
C ALA A 59 10.06 2.17 -4.68
N ASN A 60 9.36 1.11 -5.05
CA ASN A 60 9.95 -0.22 -5.27
C ASN A 60 10.13 -0.58 -6.76
N ARG A 61 10.06 0.40 -7.66
CA ARG A 61 10.11 0.17 -9.12
C ARG A 61 11.40 -0.54 -9.60
N ASP A 62 12.48 -0.38 -8.83
CA ASP A 62 13.81 -0.93 -9.10
C ASP A 62 14.06 -2.20 -8.25
N ASP A 63 12.99 -2.82 -7.71
CA ASP A 63 13.01 -4.00 -6.84
C ASP A 63 13.93 -3.88 -5.61
N ARG A 64 14.18 -2.65 -5.16
CA ARG A 64 15.10 -2.35 -4.03
C ARG A 64 14.70 -3.01 -2.72
N HIS A 65 13.41 -3.24 -2.53
CA HIS A 65 12.88 -3.92 -1.36
C HIS A 65 12.63 -5.41 -1.62
N GLY A 66 12.70 -5.87 -2.88
CA GLY A 66 12.38 -7.22 -3.33
C GLY A 66 11.07 -7.27 -4.12
N GLU A 67 10.76 -8.44 -4.69
CA GLU A 67 9.50 -8.68 -5.41
C GLU A 67 8.31 -8.54 -4.47
N LEU A 68 7.32 -7.73 -4.86
CA LEU A 68 6.02 -7.67 -4.19
C LEU A 68 5.17 -8.87 -4.60
N ALA A 69 4.72 -9.64 -3.61
CA ALA A 69 3.82 -10.77 -3.81
C ALA A 69 2.61 -10.69 -2.88
N TYR A 70 1.44 -11.07 -3.39
CA TYR A 70 0.25 -11.26 -2.55
C TYR A 70 0.12 -12.73 -2.17
N ARG A 71 0.23 -13.07 -0.88
CA ARG A 71 0.24 -14.45 -0.38
C ARG A 71 -0.57 -14.54 0.90
N ASN A 72 -1.35 -15.60 1.08
CA ASN A 72 -2.12 -15.87 2.31
C ASN A 72 -2.98 -14.68 2.82
N GLY A 73 -3.49 -13.85 1.91
CA GLY A 73 -4.33 -12.70 2.25
C GLY A 73 -3.58 -11.42 2.63
N PHE A 74 -2.25 -11.38 2.50
CA PHE A 74 -1.42 -10.22 2.80
C PHE A 74 -0.40 -9.93 1.69
N TRP A 75 0.04 -8.67 1.64
CA TRP A 75 1.16 -8.24 0.81
C TRP A 75 2.48 -8.57 1.49
N ASP A 76 3.38 -9.23 0.77
CA ASP A 76 4.70 -9.66 1.18
C ASP A 76 5.77 -9.08 0.26
N VAL A 77 6.86 -8.61 0.85
CA VAL A 77 8.06 -8.21 0.13
C VAL A 77 9.26 -8.86 0.83
N TYR A 78 9.95 -9.75 0.13
CA TYR A 78 11.11 -10.48 0.64
C TYR A 78 10.86 -11.19 1.98
N GLY A 79 9.68 -11.81 2.15
CA GLY A 79 9.31 -12.51 3.38
C GLY A 79 8.90 -11.58 4.54
N SER A 80 8.70 -10.29 4.26
CA SER A 80 8.21 -9.31 5.24
C SER A 80 6.82 -8.81 4.83
N ARG A 81 5.84 -8.92 5.73
CA ARG A 81 4.48 -8.46 5.46
C ARG A 81 4.37 -6.95 5.51
N ILE A 82 3.48 -6.40 4.69
CA ILE A 82 3.13 -4.98 4.64
C ILE A 82 1.80 -4.77 5.37
N PHE A 83 1.73 -3.70 6.16
CA PHE A 83 0.60 -3.26 6.96
C PHE A 83 0.34 -1.78 6.74
N ASP A 84 -0.88 -1.31 7.00
CA ASP A 84 -1.26 0.11 7.02
C ASP A 84 -1.07 0.76 8.41
N GLY A 85 -0.45 0.05 9.36
CA GLY A 85 -0.23 0.53 10.71
C GLY A 85 1.02 -0.04 11.38
N GLU A 86 1.75 0.83 12.09
CA GLU A 86 2.98 0.48 12.81
C GLU A 86 2.72 -0.59 13.87
N ALA A 87 1.62 -0.48 14.62
CA ALA A 87 1.29 -1.40 15.69
C ALA A 87 1.07 -2.84 15.17
N ALA A 88 0.40 -2.97 14.02
CA ALA A 88 0.20 -4.26 13.36
C ALA A 88 1.53 -4.82 12.83
N ALA A 89 2.34 -3.99 12.17
CA ALA A 89 3.66 -4.39 11.68
C ALA A 89 4.61 -4.80 12.81
N ARG A 90 4.52 -4.15 13.97
CA ARG A 90 5.31 -4.48 15.16
C ARG A 90 4.80 -5.76 15.83
N SER A 91 3.49 -5.97 15.89
CA SER A 91 2.88 -7.14 16.53
C SER A 91 2.94 -8.40 15.67
N ALA A 92 3.05 -8.24 14.35
CA ALA A 92 3.17 -9.33 13.40
C ALA A 92 4.50 -10.09 13.58
N PHE A 93 5.52 -9.38 14.02
CA PHE A 93 6.81 -9.93 14.40
C PHE A 93 6.72 -10.43 15.86
N GLY A 94 6.77 -11.75 16.04
CA GLY A 94 6.63 -12.42 17.35
C GLY A 94 7.56 -11.91 18.45
#